data_AF-F1LI73-F1
#
_entry.id   AF-F1LI73-F1
#
_cell.length_a   1.000
_cell.length_b   1.000
_cell.length_c   1.000
_cell.angle_alpha   90.00
_cell.angle_beta   90.00
_cell.angle_gamma   90.00
#
_symmetry.space_group_name_H-M   'P 1'
#
loop_
_entity.id
_entity.type
_entity.pdbx_description
1 polymer ?
#
loop_
_entity_poly.entity_id
_entity_poly.type
_entity_poly.pdbx_seq_one_letter_code
_entity_poly.pdbx_strand_id
1 'polypeptide(L)'
;MIYMKLELCVREKVNEATEIMQHLYPMVYSPEDILSNMFRVCKSANIPEYLKMEYIKEIGNCHVRVVEGVASLLLLSGLIARLCLKQKNLFLR
;
A
#
# COMPACT_ATOMS: atom_id res chain seq x y z
N MET A 1 14.66 -6.93 -4.14
CA MET A 1 14.00 -6.81 -2.82
C MET A 1 13.04 -5.64 -2.88
N ILE A 2 11.76 -5.93 -2.67
CA ILE A 2 10.62 -5.07 -3.02
C ILE A 2 10.60 -3.84 -2.11
N TYR A 3 11.33 -2.80 -2.49
CA TYR A 3 11.08 -1.45 -2.02
C TYR A 3 9.87 -0.95 -2.81
N MET A 4 8.67 -1.42 -2.45
CA MET A 4 7.47 -0.67 -2.79
C MET A 4 7.65 0.66 -2.07
N LYS A 5 8.13 1.67 -2.80
CA LYS A 5 8.51 2.96 -2.27
C LYS A 5 7.23 3.60 -1.77
N LEU A 6 6.88 3.37 -0.50
CA LEU A 6 5.86 4.13 0.22
C LEU A 6 6.09 5.64 0.04
N GLU A 7 7.34 6.06 -0.18
CA GLU A 7 7.73 7.40 -0.63
C GLU A 7 7.01 7.88 -1.91
N LEU A 8 6.70 7.02 -2.88
CA LEU A 8 5.91 7.37 -4.07
C LEU A 8 4.46 7.66 -3.71
N CYS A 9 3.90 6.91 -2.76
CA CYS A 9 2.56 7.19 -2.21
C CYS A 9 2.56 8.52 -1.42
N VAL A 10 3.64 8.82 -0.69
CA VAL A 10 3.84 10.09 0.01
C VAL A 10 4.00 11.26 -0.97
N ARG A 11 4.58 11.03 -2.15
CA ARG A 11 4.73 12.00 -3.23
C ARG A 11 3.53 12.08 -4.19
N GLU A 12 2.40 11.46 -3.83
CA GLU A 12 1.15 11.46 -4.61
C GLU A 12 1.25 10.87 -6.03
N LYS A 13 2.28 10.06 -6.29
CA LYS A 13 2.50 9.44 -7.61
C LYS A 13 1.76 8.11 -7.72
N VAL A 14 0.43 8.18 -7.81
CA VAL A 14 -0.47 7.01 -7.88
C VAL A 14 -0.17 6.12 -9.08
N ASN A 15 0.07 6.72 -10.25
CA ASN A 15 0.33 5.98 -11.49
C ASN A 15 1.63 5.18 -11.41
N GLU A 16 2.73 5.83 -10.99
CA GLU A 16 4.03 5.17 -10.82
C GLU A 16 3.97 4.07 -9.75
N ALA A 17 3.24 4.30 -8.65
CA ALA A 17 3.07 3.29 -7.60
C ALA A 17 2.26 2.08 -8.11
N THR A 18 1.25 2.33 -8.95
CA THR A 18 0.40 1.27 -9.54
C THR A 18 1.17 0.45 -10.56
N GLU A 19 1.97 1.07 -11.41
CA GLU A 19 2.82 0.37 -12.39
C GLU A 19 3.83 -0.56 -11.68
N ILE A 20 4.48 -0.09 -10.62
CA ILE A 20 5.39 -0.93 -9.82
C ILE A 20 4.64 -2.13 -9.23
N MET A 21 3.42 -1.94 -8.73
CA MET A 21 2.61 -3.04 -8.21
C MET A 21 2.21 -4.04 -9.29
N GLN A 22 1.85 -3.55 -10.49
CA GLN A 22 1.55 -4.38 -11.65
C GLN A 22 2.75 -5.20 -12.12
N HIS A 23 3.96 -4.66 -12.01
CA HIS A 23 5.18 -5.41 -12.30
C HIS A 23 5.50 -6.46 -11.23
N LEU A 24 5.21 -6.19 -9.96
CA LEU A 24 5.49 -7.10 -8.83
C LEU A 24 4.50 -8.26 -8.72
N TYR A 25 3.23 -8.02 -9.03
CA TYR A 25 2.17 -9.02 -8.95
C TYR A 25 2.45 -10.33 -9.72
N PRO A 26 2.95 -10.31 -10.99
CA PRO A 26 3.27 -11.52 -11.73
C PRO A 26 4.58 -12.20 -11.29
N MET A 27 5.42 -11.57 -10.44
CA MET A 27 6.71 -12.13 -10.00
C MET A 27 6.59 -13.21 -8.91
N VAL A 28 5.49 -13.96 -8.88
CA VAL A 28 5.24 -15.09 -7.96
C VAL A 28 5.15 -14.67 -6.48
N TYR A 29 4.53 -13.52 -6.19
CA TYR A 29 4.18 -13.15 -4.82
C TYR A 29 2.70 -13.39 -4.57
N SER A 30 2.37 -14.09 -3.48
CA SER A 30 0.99 -14.13 -3.00
C SER A 30 0.55 -12.69 -2.64
N PRO A 31 -0.70 -12.29 -2.90
CA PRO A 31 -1.23 -11.02 -2.41
C PRO A 31 -1.07 -10.85 -0.89
N GLU A 32 -1.08 -11.95 -0.14
CA GLU A 32 -0.80 -11.99 1.30
C GLU A 32 0.65 -11.62 1.63
N ASP A 33 1.62 -12.11 0.83
CA ASP A 33 3.04 -11.79 0.99
C ASP A 33 3.31 -10.32 0.67
N ILE A 34 2.64 -9.78 -0.36
CA ILE A 34 2.71 -8.37 -0.72
C ILE A 34 2.25 -7.51 0.45
N LEU A 35 1.06 -7.80 1.02
CA LEU A 35 0.53 -7.05 2.16
C LEU A 35 1.39 -7.17 3.41
N SER A 36 1.89 -8.37 3.71
CA SER A 36 2.79 -8.61 4.84
C SER A 36 4.10 -7.83 4.71
N ASN A 37 4.66 -7.76 3.50
CA ASN A 37 5.83 -6.94 3.21
C ASN A 37 5.52 -5.44 3.29
N MET A 38 4.38 -4.98 2.75
CA MET A 38 3.96 -3.58 2.87
C MET A 38 3.82 -3.15 4.33
N PHE A 39 3.26 -4.00 5.19
CA PHE A 39 3.13 -3.73 6.62
C PHE A 39 4.49 -3.61 7.32
N ARG A 40 5.45 -4.50 6.99
CA ARG A 40 6.83 -4.42 7.51
C ARG A 40 7.53 -3.14 7.05
N VAL A 41 7.44 -2.81 5.76
CA VAL A 41 8.06 -1.60 5.20
C VAL A 41 7.45 -0.34 5.82
N CYS A 42 6.13 -0.30 6.00
CA CYS A 42 5.43 0.84 6.64
C CYS A 42 5.92 1.09 8.07
N LYS A 43 6.19 0.03 8.85
CA LYS A 43 6.77 0.15 10.20
C LYS A 43 8.18 0.74 10.20
N SER A 44 9.01 0.36 9.23
CA SER A 44 10.37 0.86 9.09
C SER A 44 10.46 2.21 8.34
N ALA A 45 9.36 2.70 7.76
CA ALA A 45 9.37 3.90 6.95
C ALA A 45 9.49 5.16 7.83
N ASN A 46 10.32 6.11 7.38
CA ASN A 46 10.49 7.42 8.01
C ASN A 46 9.37 8.38 7.61
N ILE A 47 8.14 8.08 8.03
CA ILE A 47 6.93 8.90 7.81
C ILE A 47 6.36 9.39 9.15
N PRO A 48 5.59 10.51 9.16
CA PRO A 48 4.93 11.00 10.37
C PRO A 48 4.07 9.92 11.03
N GLU A 49 4.12 9.83 12.36
CA GLU A 49 3.48 8.74 13.10
C GLU A 49 1.96 8.66 12.86
N TYR A 50 1.29 9.80 12.75
CA TYR A 50 -0.13 9.87 12.38
C TYR A 50 -0.41 9.20 11.03
N LEU A 51 0.40 9.49 10.02
CA LEU A 51 0.24 8.91 8.68
C LEU A 51 0.55 7.41 8.68
N LYS A 52 1.54 7.00 9.47
CA LYS A 52 1.90 5.58 9.66
C LYS A 52 0.72 4.79 10.22
N MET A 53 0.00 5.34 11.20
CA MET A 53 -1.18 4.72 11.78
C MET A 53 -2.33 4.60 10.77
N GLU A 54 -2.58 5.63 9.96
CA GLU A 54 -3.59 5.58 8.89
C GLU A 54 -3.23 4.54 7.81
N TYR A 55 -1.95 4.45 7.43
CA TYR A 55 -1.47 3.47 6.46
C TYR A 55 -1.61 2.04 6.98
N ILE A 56 -1.23 1.80 8.23
CA ILE A 56 -1.41 0.50 8.90
C ILE A 56 -2.89 0.09 8.91
N LYS A 57 -3.80 1.02 9.19
CA LYS A 57 -5.24 0.76 9.19
C LYS A 57 -5.76 0.34 7.82
N GLU A 58 -5.39 1.05 6.74
CA GLU A 58 -5.82 0.71 5.39
C GLU A 58 -5.20 -0.62 4.90
N ILE A 59 -3.94 -0.89 5.22
CA ILE A 59 -3.28 -2.18 4.91
C ILE A 59 -4.00 -3.31 5.65
N GLY A 60 -4.34 -3.12 6.93
CA GLY A 60 -5.10 -4.10 7.72
C GLY A 60 -6.49 -4.39 7.14
N ASN A 61 -7.22 -3.36 6.72
CA ASN A 61 -8.52 -3.54 6.04
C ASN A 61 -8.39 -4.34 4.74
N CYS A 62 -7.32 -4.10 3.98
CA CYS A 62 -7.03 -4.85 2.75
C CYS A 62 -6.71 -6.31 3.05
N HIS A 63 -5.94 -6.57 4.12
CA HIS A 63 -5.58 -7.92 4.55
C HIS A 63 -6.80 -8.75 4.93
N VAL A 64 -7.78 -8.17 5.63
CA VAL A 64 -9.04 -8.87 5.94
C VAL A 64 -9.72 -9.34 4.66
N ARG A 65 -9.79 -8.48 3.64
CA ARG A 65 -10.42 -8.81 2.35
C ARG A 65 -9.68 -9.90 1.58
N VAL A 66 -8.36 -9.92 1.68
CA VAL A 66 -7.55 -11.01 1.09
C VAL A 66 -7.84 -12.34 1.80
N VAL A 67 -7.91 -12.34 3.13
CA VAL A 67 -8.25 -13.52 3.94
C VAL A 67 -9.66 -14.02 3.65
N GLU A 68 -10.60 -13.13 3.31
CA GLU A 68 -11.95 -13.47 2.83
C GLU A 68 -11.97 -14.07 1.40
N GLY A 69 -10.80 -14.25 0.77
CA GLY A 69 -10.66 -14.84 -0.57
C GLY A 69 -10.71 -13.83 -1.71
N VAL A 70 -10.79 -12.53 -1.42
CA VAL A 70 -10.74 -11.48 -2.45
C VAL A 70 -9.29 -11.05 -2.65
N ALA A 71 -8.56 -11.81 -3.46
CA ALA A 71 -7.14 -11.58 -3.72
C ALA A 71 -6.91 -11.26 -5.21
N SER A 72 -7.14 -10.01 -5.61
CA SER A 72 -6.99 -9.57 -7.00
C SER A 72 -6.09 -8.35 -7.12
N LEU A 73 -5.49 -8.17 -8.31
CA LEU A 73 -4.71 -6.99 -8.66
C LEU A 73 -5.49 -5.69 -8.41
N LEU A 74 -6.80 -5.69 -8.66
CA LEU A 74 -7.67 -4.54 -8.42
C LEU A 74 -7.69 -4.11 -6.94
N LEU A 75 -7.67 -5.08 -6.02
CA LEU A 75 -7.64 -4.80 -4.58
C LEU A 75 -6.34 -4.07 -4.20
N LEU A 76 -5.20 -4.53 -4.73
CA LEU A 76 -3.89 -3.94 -4.49
C LEU A 76 -3.78 -2.53 -5.10
N SER A 77 -4.27 -2.33 -6.33
CA SER A 77 -4.37 -1.00 -6.94
C SER A 77 -5.28 -0.06 -6.13
N GLY A 78 -6.39 -0.57 -5.61
CA GLY A 78 -7.29 0.16 -4.73
C GLY A 78 -6.65 0.55 -3.40
N LEU A 79 -5.80 -0.32 -2.83
CA LEU A 79 -5.01 -0.02 -1.63
C LEU A 79 -4.05 1.16 -1.87
N ILE A 80 -3.32 1.16 -2.99
CA ILE A 80 -2.40 2.26 -3.34
C ILE A 80 -3.14 3.59 -3.46
N ALA A 81 -4.29 3.59 -4.14
CA ALA A 81 -5.13 4.77 -4.29
C ALA A 81 -5.60 5.30 -2.92
N ARG A 82 -6.01 4.42 -2.01
CA ARG A 82 -6.41 4.79 -0.63
C ARG A 82 -5.25 5.39 0.16
N LEU A 83 -4.06 4.79 0.10
CA LEU A 83 -2.87 5.31 0.78
C LEU A 83 -2.50 6.72 0.28
N CYS A 84 -2.57 6.95 -1.04
CA CYS A 84 -2.33 8.28 -1.61
C CYS A 84 -3.43 9.29 -1.21
N LEU A 85 -4.69 8.87 -1.14
CA LEU A 85 -5.78 9.73 -0.67
C LEU A 85 -5.63 10.12 0.81
N LYS A 86 -5.09 9.24 1.65
CA LYS A 86 -4.80 9.56 3.06
C LYS A 86 -3.72 10.63 3.20
N GLN A 87 -2.72 10.61 2.32
CA GLN A 87 -1.73 11.69 2.22
C GLN A 87 -2.40 13.02 1.83
N LYS A 88 -3.29 13.01 0.82
CA LYS A 88 -3.96 14.22 0.34
C LYS A 88 -4.90 14.85 1.39
N ASN A 89 -5.60 14.02 2.16
CA ASN A 89 -6.46 14.49 3.26
C ASN A 89 -5.68 15.13 4.41
N LEU A 90 -4.37 14.88 4.52
CA LEU A 90 -3.50 15.57 5.48
C LEU A 90 -3.22 17.02 5.05
N PHE A 91 -3.16 17.31 3.75
CA PHE A 91 -2.94 18.66 3.21
C PHE A 91 -4.20 19.53 3.17
N LEU A 92 -5.39 18.92 3.27
CA LEU A 92 -6.69 19.60 3.21
C LEU A 92 -7.33 19.82 4.59
N ARG A 93 -6.60 19.59 5.67
CA ARG A 93 -6.99 19.85 7.07
C ARG A 93 -6.00 20.80 7.72
#